data_AF-A0A930TM40-F1
#
_entry.id   AF-A0A930TM40-F1
#
_cell.length_a   1.000
_cell.length_b   1.000
_cell.length_c   1.000
_cell.angle_alpha   90.00
_cell.angle_beta   90.00
_cell.angle_gamma   90.00
#
_symmetry.space_group_name_H-M   'P 1'
#
loop_
_entity.id
_entity.type
_entity.pdbx_description
1 polymer ?
#
loop_
_entity_poly.entity_id
_entity_poly.type
_entity_poly.pdbx_seq_one_letter_code
_entity_poly.pdbx_strand_id
1 'polypeptide(L)' 'MEKVMKDSRMNKKSNPMPFDGSRMIFGSFQIVVDE' A
#
# COMPACT_ATOMS: atom_id res chain seq x y z
N MET A 1 0.72 -1.12 8.12
CA MET A 1 0.09 0.00 7.37
C MET A 1 0.38 1.37 7.97
N GLU A 2 0.28 1.57 9.29
CA GLU A 2 0.44 2.91 9.90
C GLU A 2 1.75 3.63 9.57
N LYS A 3 2.88 2.92 9.59
CA LYS A 3 4.20 3.50 9.26
C LYS A 3 4.26 4.03 7.82
N VAL A 4 3.64 3.33 6.88
CA VAL A 4 3.62 3.70 5.46
C VAL A 4 2.74 4.93 5.24
N MET A 5 1.61 5.03 5.94
CA MET A 5 0.70 6.18 5.83
C MET A 5 1.25 7.46 6.45
N LYS A 6 2.14 7.34 7.45
CA LYS A 6 2.80 8.49 8.11
C LYS A 6 4.11 8.90 7.41
N ASP A 7 4.54 8.19 6.37
CA ASP A 7 5.80 8.46 5.67
C ASP A 7 5.65 9.68 4.73
N SER A 8 6.51 10.69 4.91
CA SER A 8 6.51 11.92 4.12
C SER A 8 6.83 11.69 2.65
N ARG A 9 7.55 10.61 2.32
CA ARG A 9 7.91 10.22 0.94
C ARG A 9 6.71 9.72 0.15
N MET A 10 5.67 9.26 0.85
CA MET A 10 4.43 8.72 0.26
C MET A 10 3.34 9.81 0.12
N ASN A 11 3.73 11.09 0.17
CA ASN A 11 2.81 12.20 0.06
C ASN A 11 2.16 12.26 -1.34
N LYS A 12 0.84 12.05 -1.37
CA LYS A 12 0.03 12.04 -2.60
C LYS A 12 0.03 13.37 -3.37
N LYS A 13 0.40 14.49 -2.72
CA LYS A 13 0.50 15.80 -3.38
C LYS A 13 1.71 15.89 -4.30
N SER A 14 2.84 15.30 -3.91
CA SER A 14 4.07 15.28 -4.72
C SER A 14 4.17 14.05 -5.61
N ASN A 15 3.50 12.95 -5.23
CA ASN A 15 3.49 11.70 -5.98
C ASN A 15 2.04 11.22 -6.19
N PRO A 16 1.32 11.78 -7.18
CA PRO A 16 -0.03 11.35 -7.49
C PRO A 16 -0.02 9.91 -8.01
N MET A 17 -0.99 9.12 -7.58
CA MET A 17 -1.11 7.72 -8.01
C MET A 17 -1.47 7.66 -9.50
N PRO A 18 -0.75 6.91 -10.33
CA PRO A 18 -1.02 6.82 -11.78
C PRO A 18 -2.23 5.93 -12.12
N PHE A 19 -3.02 5.53 -11.13
CA PHE A 19 -4.18 4.67 -11.27
C PHE A 19 -5.25 5.01 -10.23
N ASP A 20 -6.46 4.48 -10.43
CA ASP A 20 -7.59 4.69 -9.53
C ASP A 20 -7.43 3.87 -8.23
N GLY A 21 -6.95 4.54 -7.19
CA GLY A 21 -6.77 3.95 -5.87
C GLY A 21 -8.06 3.44 -5.23
N SER A 22 -9.24 3.84 -5.72
CA SER A 22 -10.54 3.38 -5.21
C SER A 22 -10.81 1.92 -5.54
N ARG A 23 -10.22 1.42 -6.64
CA ARG A 23 -10.34 0.02 -7.10
C ARG A 23 -9.18 -0.87 -6.67
N MET A 24 -8.22 -0.31 -5.92
CA MET A 24 -7.08 -1.07 -5.43
C MET A 24 -7.48 -1.91 -4.21
N ILE A 25 -7.35 -3.23 -4.32
CA ILE A 25 -7.65 -4.19 -3.25
C ILE A 25 -6.33 -4.62 -2.61
N PHE A 26 -6.26 -4.53 -1.27
CA PHE A 26 -5.12 -5.01 -0.49
C PHE A 26 -5.54 -6.11 0.46
N GLY A 27 -4.69 -7.11 0.62
CA GLY A 27 -4.85 -8.20 1.58
C GLY A 27 -3.50 -8.72 2.05
N SER A 28 -3.49 -9.36 3.21
CA SER A 28 -2.34 -10.11 3.72
C SER A 28 -2.64 -11.60 3.63
N PHE A 29 -1.62 -12.40 3.39
CA PHE A 29 -1.73 -13.85 3.42
C PHE A 29 -0.85 -14.40 4.53
N GLN A 30 -1.33 -15.44 5.21
CA GLN A 30 -0.51 -16.24 6.11
C GLN A 30 0.15 -17.35 5.31
N ILE A 31 1.46 -17.53 5.52
CA ILE A 31 2.19 -18.66 4.94
C ILE A 31 1.72 -19.92 5.65
N VAL A 32 1.24 -20.90 4.87
CA VAL A 32 0.70 -22.17 5.39
C VAL A 32 1.56 -23.39 5.03
N VAL A 33 2.53 -23.22 4.13
CA VAL A 33 3.51 -24.25 3.72
C VAL A 33 4.87 -23.56 3.58
N ASP A 34 5.91 -24.18 4.12
CA ASP A 34 7.32 -23.76 4.02
C ASP A 34 8.14 -25.04 3.75
N GLU A 35 8.95 -25.06 2.69
CA GLU A 35 9.78 -26.20 2.24
C GLU A 35 11.26 -26.01 2.60
#